data_AF-A0A7M7REX9-F1
#
_entry.id   AF-A0A7M7REX9-F1
#
_cell.length_a   1.000
_cell.length_b   1.000
_cell.length_c   1.000
_cell.angle_alpha   90.00
_cell.angle_beta   90.00
_cell.angle_gamma   90.00
#
_symmetry.space_group_name_H-M   'P 1'
#
loop_
_entity.id
_entity.type
_entity.pdbx_description
1 polymer ?
#
loop_
_entity_poly.entity_id
_entity_poly.type
_entity_poly.pdbx_seq_one_letter_code
_entity_poly.pdbx_strand_id
1 'polypeptide(L)'
;MSSYFVRLVHFNSLYQRTGFNGTRMIHSGAALCKFYKERPSNESLISWKKLPAPKKSEKDYWSEKRALFGENDYKDILGDGTYSLRKNVKVGPWWMRGWKGNELQMMIRKRKMVGYQMGPETRHNMNKRISYLFKFMNRNKGKWAYYGDR
;
A
#
# COMPACT_ATOMS: atom_id res chain seq x y z
N MET A 1 1.82 -50.90 -22.84
CA MET A 1 0.95 -50.08 -21.97
C MET A 1 1.47 -50.18 -20.55
N SER A 2 1.53 -49.03 -19.87
CA SER A 2 2.37 -48.74 -18.70
C SER A 2 2.14 -49.63 -17.48
N SER A 3 3.26 -49.93 -16.82
CA SER A 3 3.42 -50.76 -15.62
C SER A 3 2.77 -50.13 -14.38
N TYR A 4 1.94 -50.89 -13.68
CA TYR A 4 1.52 -50.62 -12.30
C TYR A 4 2.11 -51.72 -11.42
N PHE A 5 3.00 -51.36 -10.49
CA PHE A 5 3.53 -52.29 -9.50
C PHE A 5 3.21 -51.78 -8.10
N VAL A 6 2.19 -52.41 -7.51
CA VAL A 6 1.81 -52.29 -6.10
C VAL A 6 2.61 -53.36 -5.34
N ARG A 7 3.31 -52.97 -4.26
CA ARG A 7 3.71 -53.90 -3.20
C ARG A 7 3.34 -53.34 -1.83
N LEU A 8 2.31 -53.95 -1.26
CA LEU A 8 2.03 -54.06 0.17
C LEU A 8 2.85 -55.21 0.76
N VAL A 9 2.70 -55.40 2.09
CA VAL A 9 3.30 -56.39 3.03
C VAL A 9 4.76 -56.08 3.46
N HIS A 10 5.12 -55.98 4.75
CA HIS A 10 4.64 -56.73 5.93
C HIS A 10 4.83 -55.95 7.26
N PHE A 11 3.90 -56.19 8.18
CA PHE A 11 3.87 -55.80 9.59
C PHE A 11 4.54 -56.89 10.46
N ASN A 12 5.24 -56.52 11.54
CA ASN A 12 5.36 -57.21 12.87
C ASN A 12 6.50 -56.56 13.67
N SER A 13 6.23 -55.83 14.76
CA SER A 13 6.02 -56.29 16.14
C SER A 13 7.29 -56.87 16.77
N LEU A 14 7.84 -56.19 17.79
CA LEU A 14 7.90 -56.70 19.17
C LEU A 14 8.53 -55.68 20.13
N TYR A 15 7.85 -55.49 21.24
CA TYR A 15 8.24 -54.81 22.47
C TYR A 15 9.58 -55.31 23.03
N GLN A 16 10.39 -54.41 23.59
CA GLN A 16 11.15 -54.68 24.82
C GLN A 16 11.32 -53.39 25.65
N ARG A 17 10.65 -53.37 26.81
CA ARG A 17 10.90 -52.48 27.95
C ARG A 17 12.18 -52.92 28.65
N THR A 18 12.94 -51.98 29.20
CA THR A 18 13.53 -51.94 30.57
C THR A 18 14.58 -50.82 30.59
N GLY A 19 14.34 -49.72 31.32
CA GLY A 19 14.82 -49.58 32.69
C GLY A 19 14.64 -48.13 33.14
N PHE A 20 13.67 -47.92 34.03
CA PHE A 20 13.40 -46.65 34.70
C PHE A 20 14.09 -46.72 36.07
N ASN A 21 15.32 -46.21 36.18
CA ASN A 21 15.97 -46.02 37.47
C ASN A 21 15.64 -44.60 37.95
N GLY A 22 14.61 -44.52 38.79
CA GLY A 22 14.21 -43.28 39.43
C GLY A 22 15.28 -42.80 40.42
N THR A 23 15.72 -41.56 40.25
CA THR A 23 16.03 -40.69 41.39
C THR A 23 15.19 -39.44 41.25
N ARG A 24 14.24 -39.30 42.18
CA ARG A 24 13.38 -38.14 42.34
C ARG A 24 14.20 -37.06 43.05
N MET A 25 14.79 -36.13 42.30
CA MET A 25 15.37 -34.92 42.88
C MET A 25 14.35 -33.78 42.77
N ILE A 26 13.53 -33.63 43.80
CA ILE A 26 12.84 -32.37 44.07
C ILE A 26 13.85 -31.53 44.86
N HIS A 27 14.64 -30.72 44.16
CA HIS A 27 15.46 -29.69 44.78
C HIS A 27 15.34 -28.41 43.96
N SER A 28 14.61 -27.44 44.54
CA SER A 28 14.82 -26.00 44.43
C SER A 28 15.05 -25.40 43.03
N GLY A 29 13.98 -24.84 42.46
CA GLY A 29 13.96 -23.42 42.09
C GLY A 29 14.94 -22.86 41.04
N ALA A 30 15.75 -23.66 40.33
CA ALA A 30 16.78 -23.08 39.46
C ALA A 30 17.14 -23.96 38.26
N ALA A 31 16.22 -24.18 37.31
CA ALA A 31 16.57 -24.87 36.07
C ALA A 31 15.72 -24.52 34.83
N LEU A 32 15.07 -23.36 34.77
CA LEU A 32 14.32 -22.92 33.58
C LEU A 32 14.96 -21.71 32.85
N CYS A 33 16.26 -21.47 33.06
CA CYS A 33 16.95 -20.31 32.50
C CYS A 33 18.31 -20.65 31.86
N LYS A 34 18.41 -21.75 31.08
CA LYS A 34 19.64 -22.04 30.32
C LYS A 34 19.45 -22.22 28.81
N PHE A 35 18.27 -21.89 28.26
CA PHE A 35 18.01 -21.93 26.81
C PHE A 35 17.35 -20.67 26.24
N TYR A 36 17.55 -19.52 26.87
CA TYR A 36 17.29 -18.24 26.21
C TYR A 36 18.65 -17.59 25.97
N LYS A 37 19.13 -17.62 24.72
CA LYS A 37 20.22 -16.71 24.32
C LYS A 37 19.77 -15.32 24.74
N GLU A 38 20.57 -14.65 25.57
CA GLU A 38 20.28 -13.29 26.03
C GLU A 38 19.96 -12.43 24.80
N ARG A 39 18.82 -11.76 24.84
CA ARG A 39 18.41 -10.86 23.76
C ARG A 39 19.48 -9.76 23.69
N PRO A 40 20.16 -9.55 22.56
CA PRO A 40 21.18 -8.51 22.49
C PRO A 40 20.55 -7.18 22.90
N SER A 41 21.26 -6.39 23.72
CA SER A 41 20.77 -5.09 24.15
C SER A 41 20.39 -4.28 22.92
N ASN A 42 19.23 -3.63 23.00
CA ASN A 42 18.62 -2.78 21.97
C ASN A 42 19.58 -1.69 21.42
N GLU A 43 20.68 -1.42 22.11
CA GLU A 43 21.74 -0.51 21.70
C GLU A 43 22.56 -1.01 20.49
N SER A 44 22.76 -2.32 20.36
CA SER A 44 23.56 -2.91 19.28
C SER A 44 22.83 -3.05 17.94
N LEU A 45 21.49 -2.98 17.95
CA LEU A 45 20.64 -3.12 16.76
C LEU A 45 20.20 -1.77 16.17
N ILE A 46 20.51 -0.65 16.82
CA ILE A 46 20.08 0.69 16.39
C ILE A 46 21.26 1.67 16.46
N SER A 47 22.38 1.30 15.86
CA SER A 47 23.25 2.33 15.30
C SER A 47 22.57 2.80 14.01
N TRP A 48 21.99 4.00 14.02
CA TRP A 48 21.50 4.67 12.81
C TRP A 48 22.68 4.99 11.87
N LYS A 49 23.43 3.99 11.40
CA LYS A 49 24.52 4.15 10.44
C LYS A 49 23.89 4.69 9.17
N LYS A 50 24.24 5.93 8.83
CA LYS A 50 23.79 6.60 7.62
C LYS A 50 24.19 5.72 6.44
N LEU A 51 23.20 5.21 5.69
CA LEU A 51 23.47 4.48 4.45
C LEU A 51 24.29 5.38 3.51
N PRO A 52 25.18 4.80 2.68
CA PRO A 52 25.95 5.58 1.73
C PRO A 52 25.00 6.42 0.86
N ALA A 53 25.38 7.66 0.60
CA ALA A 53 24.56 8.56 -0.19
C ALA A 53 24.25 7.92 -1.57
N PRO A 54 23.00 7.99 -2.05
CA PRO A 54 22.66 7.45 -3.36
C PRO A 54 23.49 8.17 -4.43
N LYS A 55 23.94 7.42 -5.43
CA LYS A 55 24.63 8.01 -6.59
C LYS A 55 23.68 8.98 -7.28
N LYS A 56 24.18 10.18 -7.60
CA LYS A 56 23.41 11.17 -8.36
C LYS A 56 23.11 10.60 -9.75
N SER A 57 21.84 10.58 -10.14
CA SER A 57 21.48 10.23 -11.51
C SER A 57 21.82 11.38 -12.46
N GLU A 58 22.43 11.04 -13.59
CA GLU A 58 22.57 11.96 -14.72
C GLU A 58 21.18 12.29 -15.26
N LYS A 59 20.93 13.58 -15.52
CA LYS A 59 19.65 14.06 -16.02
C LYS A 59 19.89 14.75 -17.35
N ASP A 60 19.34 14.20 -18.41
CA ASP A 60 19.30 14.88 -19.69
C ASP A 60 18.21 15.97 -19.68
N TYR A 61 18.62 17.23 -19.77
CA TYR A 61 17.72 18.37 -19.81
C TYR A 61 17.05 18.57 -21.17
N TRP A 62 17.65 18.04 -22.24
CA TRP A 62 17.20 18.18 -23.63
C TRP A 62 16.58 16.92 -24.21
N SER A 63 16.24 15.94 -23.35
CA SER A 63 15.43 14.79 -23.77
C SER A 63 14.17 15.24 -24.49
N GLU A 64 13.77 14.51 -25.54
CA GLU A 64 12.64 14.85 -26.41
C GLU A 64 11.37 15.23 -25.64
N LYS A 65 11.02 14.47 -24.60
CA LYS A 65 9.85 14.75 -23.76
C LYS A 65 9.90 16.12 -23.07
N ARG A 66 11.09 16.58 -22.67
CA ARG A 66 11.28 17.89 -22.02
C ARG A 66 11.35 19.00 -23.06
N ALA A 67 12.06 18.76 -24.16
CA ALA A 67 12.20 19.72 -25.25
C ALA A 67 10.85 20.05 -25.92
N LEU A 68 9.99 19.05 -26.13
CA LEU A 68 8.67 19.20 -26.76
C LEU A 68 7.54 19.50 -25.75
N PHE A 69 7.84 19.64 -24.46
CA PHE A 69 6.80 19.90 -23.46
C PHE A 69 6.19 21.29 -23.67
N GLY A 70 4.87 21.34 -23.88
CA GLY A 70 4.10 22.59 -24.03
C GLY A 70 4.05 23.16 -25.44
N GLU A 71 4.67 22.51 -26.43
CA GLU A 71 4.71 22.96 -27.84
C GLU A 71 3.32 23.30 -28.41
N ASN A 72 2.30 22.52 -28.05
CA ASN A 72 0.94 22.63 -28.60
C ASN A 72 -0.09 23.20 -27.61
N ASP A 73 0.34 23.91 -26.56
CA ASP A 73 -0.55 24.40 -25.50
C ASP A 73 -1.43 25.59 -25.93
N TYR A 74 -1.03 26.36 -26.96
CA TYR A 74 -1.80 27.51 -27.44
C TYR A 74 -2.55 27.25 -28.75
N LYS A 75 -2.68 25.96 -29.13
CA LYS A 75 -3.33 25.57 -30.39
C LYS A 75 -4.81 25.99 -30.46
N ASP A 76 -5.48 26.15 -29.32
CA ASP A 76 -6.87 26.59 -29.29
C ASP A 76 -7.06 28.10 -29.55
N ILE A 77 -6.08 28.94 -29.21
CA ILE A 77 -6.13 30.39 -29.45
C ILE A 77 -5.45 30.82 -30.75
N LEU A 78 -4.47 30.06 -31.24
CA LEU A 78 -3.75 30.35 -32.48
C LEU A 78 -4.30 29.60 -33.71
N GLY A 79 -5.26 28.69 -33.50
CA GLY A 79 -5.85 27.86 -34.55
C GLY A 79 -7.10 28.44 -35.19
N ASP A 80 -7.83 27.57 -35.89
CA ASP A 80 -9.12 27.83 -36.55
C ASP A 80 -10.34 27.81 -35.59
N GLY A 81 -10.10 27.66 -34.28
CA GLY A 81 -11.14 27.55 -33.26
C GLY A 81 -11.83 26.17 -33.19
N THR A 82 -11.45 25.20 -34.03
CA THR A 82 -12.01 23.83 -33.98
C THR A 82 -11.43 23.01 -32.83
N TYR A 83 -10.21 23.35 -32.40
CA TYR A 83 -9.48 22.65 -31.35
C TYR A 83 -9.75 23.26 -29.97
N SER A 84 -10.09 22.43 -28.98
CA SER A 84 -10.20 22.86 -27.58
C SER A 84 -9.27 22.05 -26.68
N LEU A 85 -8.33 22.73 -26.01
CA LEU A 85 -7.34 22.10 -25.14
C LEU A 85 -7.99 21.18 -24.11
N ARG A 86 -8.98 21.68 -23.37
CA ARG A 86 -9.64 20.94 -22.28
C ARG A 86 -10.25 19.61 -22.72
N LYS A 87 -10.74 19.53 -23.97
CA LYS A 87 -11.34 18.32 -24.54
C LYS A 87 -10.29 17.34 -25.07
N ASN A 88 -9.15 17.86 -25.53
CA ASN A 88 -8.13 17.10 -26.25
C ASN A 88 -6.96 16.63 -25.38
N VAL A 89 -6.94 16.94 -24.07
CA VAL A 89 -6.01 16.31 -23.10
C VAL A 89 -6.25 14.80 -23.07
N LYS A 90 -5.32 14.03 -23.65
CA LYS A 90 -5.39 12.54 -23.69
C LYS A 90 -4.84 11.88 -22.43
N VAL A 91 -4.00 12.59 -21.67
CA VAL A 91 -3.29 12.04 -20.51
C VAL A 91 -4.23 12.00 -19.29
N GLY A 92 -4.13 10.93 -18.50
CA GLY A 92 -4.84 10.77 -17.23
C GLY A 92 -6.26 10.20 -17.35
N PRO A 93 -6.96 10.06 -16.22
CA PRO A 93 -8.26 9.42 -16.17
C PRO A 93 -9.31 10.21 -16.95
N TRP A 94 -10.09 9.53 -17.78
CA TRP A 94 -11.09 10.14 -18.65
C TRP A 94 -12.14 10.97 -17.88
N TRP A 95 -12.51 10.52 -16.68
CA TRP A 95 -13.45 11.23 -15.81
C TRP A 95 -12.87 12.52 -15.19
N MET A 96 -11.56 12.78 -15.32
CA MET A 96 -10.89 13.98 -14.79
C MET A 96 -10.46 14.96 -15.89
N ARG A 97 -10.52 14.57 -17.17
CA ARG A 97 -10.12 15.43 -18.29
C ARG A 97 -10.96 16.70 -18.33
N GLY A 98 -10.30 17.86 -18.40
CA GLY A 98 -10.94 19.17 -18.48
C GLY A 98 -11.72 19.59 -17.22
N TRP A 99 -11.54 18.93 -16.08
CA TRP A 99 -12.27 19.20 -14.84
C TRP A 99 -11.32 19.31 -13.64
N LYS A 100 -11.59 20.27 -12.75
CA LYS A 100 -10.85 20.48 -11.49
C LYS A 100 -11.85 20.67 -10.35
N GLY A 101 -11.56 20.09 -9.20
CA GLY A 101 -12.35 20.28 -7.99
C GLY A 101 -11.69 19.67 -6.77
N ASN A 102 -12.33 19.82 -5.61
CA ASN A 102 -11.82 19.28 -4.34
C ASN A 102 -11.95 17.75 -4.29
N GLU A 103 -11.33 17.12 -3.30
CA GLU A 103 -11.32 15.65 -3.17
C GLU A 103 -12.73 15.05 -3.09
N LEU A 104 -13.65 15.69 -2.37
CA LEU A 104 -15.03 15.19 -2.27
C LEU A 104 -15.72 15.22 -3.64
N GLN A 105 -15.61 16.33 -4.37
CA GLN A 105 -16.17 16.48 -5.70
C GLN A 105 -15.54 15.46 -6.68
N MET A 106 -14.22 15.26 -6.60
CA MET A 106 -13.50 14.23 -7.36
C MET A 106 -14.07 12.84 -7.09
N MET A 107 -14.24 12.47 -5.83
CA MET A 107 -14.75 11.16 -5.44
C MET A 107 -16.22 10.95 -5.84
N ILE A 108 -17.08 11.96 -5.70
CA ILE A 108 -18.47 11.91 -6.16
C ILE A 108 -18.53 11.71 -7.68
N ARG A 109 -17.72 12.47 -8.42
CA ARG A 109 -17.63 12.36 -9.88
C ARG A 109 -17.12 10.98 -10.31
N LYS A 110 -16.03 10.51 -9.69
CA LYS A 110 -15.46 9.17 -9.94
C LYS A 110 -16.49 8.07 -9.65
N ARG A 111 -17.24 8.18 -8.56
CA ARG A 111 -18.33 7.25 -8.21
C ARG A 111 -19.44 7.25 -9.25
N LYS A 112 -19.85 8.42 -9.75
CA LYS A 112 -20.89 8.55 -10.78
C LYS A 112 -20.45 7.96 -12.12
N MET A 113 -19.21 8.21 -12.52
CA MET A 113 -18.73 7.89 -13.87
C MET A 113 -18.13 6.48 -13.99
N VAL A 114 -17.41 6.01 -12.97
CA VAL A 114 -16.65 4.74 -12.99
C VAL A 114 -17.14 3.77 -11.90
N GLY A 115 -17.99 4.21 -10.97
CA GLY A 115 -18.34 3.41 -9.78
C GLY A 115 -19.04 2.08 -10.07
N TYR A 116 -19.69 1.92 -11.23
CA TYR A 116 -20.26 0.64 -11.65
C TYR A 116 -19.20 -0.39 -12.05
N GLN A 117 -18.08 0.06 -12.63
CA GLN A 117 -16.99 -0.80 -13.11
C GLN A 117 -15.97 -1.13 -12.00
N MET A 118 -16.10 -0.53 -10.81
CA MET A 118 -15.17 -0.76 -9.71
C MET A 118 -15.49 -2.05 -8.97
N GLY A 119 -14.44 -2.74 -8.53
CA GLY A 119 -14.58 -3.85 -7.60
C GLY A 119 -15.26 -3.44 -6.28
N PRO A 120 -15.91 -4.39 -5.59
CA PRO A 120 -16.75 -4.11 -4.42
C PRO A 120 -15.98 -3.43 -3.27
N GLU A 121 -14.76 -3.89 -2.99
CA GLU A 121 -13.91 -3.31 -1.95
C GLU A 121 -13.51 -1.87 -2.27
N THR A 122 -13.06 -1.60 -3.50
CA THR A 122 -12.71 -0.26 -3.96
C THR A 122 -13.89 0.70 -3.88
N ARG A 123 -15.08 0.23 -4.26
CA ARG A 123 -16.32 1.01 -4.17
C ARG A 123 -16.71 1.28 -2.72
N HIS A 124 -16.57 0.30 -1.83
CA HIS A 124 -16.81 0.45 -0.40
C HIS A 124 -15.85 1.46 0.24
N ASN A 125 -14.54 1.36 -0.04
CA ASN A 125 -13.54 2.31 0.46
C ASN A 125 -13.76 3.74 -0.06
N MET A 126 -14.14 3.88 -1.33
CA MET A 126 -14.51 5.18 -1.92
C MET A 126 -15.73 5.78 -1.20
N ASN A 127 -16.77 4.98 -0.93
CA ASN A 127 -17.94 5.45 -0.19
C ASN A 127 -17.59 5.88 1.25
N LYS A 128 -16.74 5.11 1.96
CA LYS A 128 -16.22 5.53 3.28
C LYS A 128 -15.52 6.88 3.22
N ARG A 129 -14.67 7.10 2.20
CA ARG A 129 -13.96 8.37 2.02
C ARG A 129 -14.92 9.53 1.73
N ILE A 130 -15.91 9.33 0.86
CA ILE A 130 -16.96 10.32 0.57
C ILE A 130 -17.72 10.70 1.86
N SER A 131 -18.14 9.70 2.64
CA SER A 131 -18.85 9.93 3.90
C SER A 131 -17.99 10.67 4.93
N TYR A 132 -16.71 10.34 5.04
CA TYR A 132 -15.76 11.05 5.89
C TYR A 132 -15.60 12.52 5.46
N LEU A 133 -15.30 12.77 4.19
CA LEU A 133 -15.07 14.12 3.66
C LEU A 133 -16.31 15.00 3.77
N PHE A 134 -17.49 14.44 3.50
CA PHE A 134 -18.76 15.14 3.67
C PHE A 134 -18.98 15.57 5.12
N LYS A 135 -18.75 14.67 6.09
CA LYS A 135 -18.85 15.00 7.53
C LYS A 135 -17.81 16.03 7.93
N PHE A 136 -16.55 15.83 7.55
CA PHE A 136 -15.44 16.72 7.90
C PHE A 136 -15.70 18.15 7.40
N MET A 137 -16.00 18.31 6.11
CA MET A 137 -16.18 19.64 5.53
C MET A 137 -17.47 20.32 5.96
N ASN A 138 -18.55 19.59 6.28
CA ASN A 138 -19.83 20.23 6.62
C ASN A 138 -20.10 20.35 8.12
N ARG A 139 -19.42 19.57 8.97
CA ARG A 139 -19.59 19.62 10.44
C ARG A 139 -18.54 20.48 11.16
N ASN A 140 -17.34 20.64 10.59
CA ASN A 140 -16.25 21.38 11.25
C ASN A 140 -16.21 22.90 10.92
N LYS A 141 -17.15 23.41 10.11
CA LYS A 141 -17.17 24.83 9.71
C LYS A 141 -17.54 25.80 10.86
N GLY A 142 -18.20 25.33 11.91
CA GLY A 142 -18.67 26.18 13.01
C GLY A 142 -17.65 26.49 14.11
N LYS A 143 -16.46 25.88 14.10
CA LYS A 143 -15.46 26.10 15.18
C LYS A 143 -14.52 27.29 14.93
N TRP A 144 -14.35 27.71 13.67
CA TRP A 144 -13.45 28.80 13.28
C TRP A 144 -14.19 30.13 13.01
N ALA A 145 -15.53 30.09 12.89
CA ALA A 145 -16.35 31.30 12.72
C ALA A 145 -16.36 32.23 13.95
N TYR A 146 -15.92 31.74 15.12
CA TYR A 146 -15.84 32.54 16.36
C TYR A 146 -14.53 33.35 16.53
N TYR A 147 -13.53 33.15 15.66
CA TYR A 147 -12.21 33.78 15.80
C TYR A 147 -11.83 34.70 14.62
N GLY A 148 -12.79 35.07 13.75
CA GLY A 148 -12.51 35.73 12.46
C GLY A 148 -12.89 37.21 12.32
N ASP A 149 -13.58 37.81 13.28
CA ASP A 149 -13.90 39.26 13.30
C ASP A 149 -13.37 39.88 14.60
N ARG A 150 -12.14 40.40 14.58
CA ARG A 150 -11.61 41.37 15.54
C ARG A 150 -10.40 42.09 14.96
#